data_AF-A0A4U7D1Y9-F1
#
_entry.id   AF-A0A4U7D1Y9-F1
#
_cell.length_a   1.000
_cell.length_b   1.000
_cell.length_c   1.000
_cell.angle_alpha   90.00
_cell.angle_beta   90.00
_cell.angle_gamma   90.00
#
_symmetry.space_group_name_H-M   'P 1'
#
loop_
_entity.id
_entity.type
_entity.pdbx_description
1 polymer ?
#
loop_
_entity_poly.entity_id
_entity_poly.type
_entity_poly.pdbx_seq_one_letter_code
_entity_poly.pdbx_strand_id
1 'polypeptide(L)' 'SGTAYRSIHNYVDDHGIDVVVMGTHGRKGIDRYLLGSVTERVVRTSDVPVLTVRQSAYE' A
#
# COMPACT_ATOMS: atom_id res chain seq x y z
N SER A 1 -6.90 14.41 0.33
CA SER A 1 -6.76 13.12 1.02
C SER A 1 -5.28 12.89 1.34
N GLY A 2 -4.86 13.12 2.58
CA GLY A 2 -3.45 13.04 3.00
C GLY A 2 -3.25 12.26 4.30
N THR A 3 -4.29 11.59 4.79
CA THR A 3 -4.34 10.99 6.14
C THR A 3 -4.37 9.46 6.13
N ALA A 4 -4.62 8.82 4.97
CA ALA A 4 -4.77 7.37 4.89
C ALA A 4 -3.54 6.61 5.43
N TYR A 5 -2.34 7.01 5.03
CA TYR A 5 -1.11 6.35 5.49
C TYR A 5 -0.92 6.46 7.02
N ARG A 6 -1.28 7.60 7.61
CA ARG A 6 -1.23 7.79 9.08
C ARG A 6 -2.24 6.91 9.79
N SER A 7 -3.44 6.79 9.22
CA SER A 7 -4.50 5.95 9.81
C SER A 7 -4.11 4.47 9.78
N ILE A 8 -3.41 4.04 8.71
CA ILE A 8 -2.86 2.69 8.61
C ILE A 8 -1.80 2.46 9.69
N HIS A 9 -0.87 3.39 9.88
CA HIS A 9 0.18 3.27 10.92
C HIS A 9 -0.41 3.20 12.33
N ASN A 10 -1.31 4.12 12.68
CA ASN A 10 -1.97 4.07 13.98
C ASN A 10 -2.67 2.72 14.20
N TYR A 11 -3.34 2.18 13.17
CA TYR A 11 -3.99 0.89 13.28
C TYR A 11 -2.98 -0.26 13.49
N VAL A 12 -1.83 -0.22 12.81
CA VAL A 12 -0.75 -1.18 12.99
C VAL A 12 -0.25 -1.17 14.43
N ASP A 13 0.02 0.01 14.97
CA ASP A 13 0.54 0.19 16.34
C ASP A 13 -0.49 -0.24 17.39
N ASP A 14 -1.73 0.21 17.24
CA ASP A 14 -2.82 -0.05 18.20
C ASP A 14 -3.18 -1.54 18.29
N HIS A 15 -2.92 -2.32 17.23
CA HIS A 15 -3.35 -3.71 17.14
C HIS A 15 -2.19 -4.71 17.04
N GLY A 16 -0.94 -4.26 17.08
CA GLY A 16 0.25 -5.12 16.98
C GLY A 16 0.27 -5.92 15.67
N ILE A 17 0.03 -5.26 14.54
CA ILE A 17 -0.02 -5.94 13.23
C ILE A 17 1.38 -6.30 12.75
N ASP A 18 1.63 -7.57 12.42
CA ASP A 18 2.95 -8.02 11.96
C ASP A 18 3.22 -7.79 10.46
N VAL A 19 2.18 -7.56 9.64
CA VAL A 19 2.31 -7.35 8.19
C VAL A 19 1.14 -6.56 7.61
N VAL A 20 1.42 -5.66 6.68
CA VAL A 20 0.40 -4.92 5.92
C VAL A 20 0.38 -5.41 4.47
N VAL A 21 -0.81 -5.79 3.97
CA VAL A 21 -1.00 -6.15 2.56
C VAL A 21 -1.72 -5.02 1.84
N MET A 22 -1.15 -4.52 0.75
CA MET A 22 -1.72 -3.42 -0.02
C MET A 22 -1.77 -3.71 -1.52
N GLY A 23 -2.88 -3.34 -2.14
CA GLY A 23 -2.96 -3.25 -3.59
C GLY A 23 -2.12 -2.10 -4.13
N THR A 24 -1.61 -2.27 -5.34
CA THR A 24 -1.01 -1.20 -6.14
C THR A 24 -1.92 -0.89 -7.31
N HIS A 25 -2.14 0.37 -7.63
CA HIS A 25 -3.21 0.75 -8.57
C HIS A 25 -3.03 0.14 -9.97
N GLY A 26 -4.09 -0.52 -10.43
CA GLY A 26 -4.45 -0.76 -11.84
C GLY A 26 -5.65 0.10 -12.22
N ARG A 27 -5.45 1.04 -13.15
CA ARG A 27 -6.50 1.64 -14.00
C ARG A 27 -5.88 1.72 -15.40
N LYS A 28 -6.64 1.30 -16.42
CA LYS A 28 -6.18 1.20 -17.81
C LYS A 28 -5.31 2.40 -18.21
N GLY A 29 -4.08 2.13 -18.66
CA GLY A 29 -3.27 3.09 -19.41
C GLY A 29 -2.29 3.99 -18.64
N ILE A 30 -2.06 3.79 -17.34
CA ILE A 30 -0.98 4.50 -16.62
C ILE A 30 0.15 3.50 -16.34
N ASP A 31 1.37 3.92 -16.67
CA ASP A 31 2.57 3.11 -16.82
C ASP A 31 2.80 2.02 -15.79
N ARG A 32 3.46 0.94 -16.25
CA ARG A 32 3.83 -0.32 -15.57
C ARG A 32 4.46 -0.20 -14.17
N TYR A 33 4.62 0.98 -13.57
CA TYR A 33 5.45 1.21 -12.39
C TYR A 33 4.78 1.94 -11.21
N LEU A 34 3.51 2.33 -11.26
CA LEU A 34 2.92 3.15 -10.19
C LEU A 34 2.33 2.31 -9.03
N LEU A 35 3.03 2.28 -7.88
CA LEU A 35 2.55 1.73 -6.60
C LEU A 35 1.23 2.40 -6.13
N GLY A 36 1.01 3.66 -6.51
CA GLY A 36 -0.03 4.54 -5.98
C GLY A 36 0.49 5.34 -4.79
N SER A 37 0.06 6.60 -4.66
CA SER A 37 0.64 7.56 -3.70
C SER A 37 0.43 7.20 -2.22
N VAL A 38 -0.60 6.41 -1.89
CA VAL A 38 -0.82 5.92 -0.53
C VAL A 38 0.07 4.72 -0.25
N THR A 39 0.04 3.71 -1.13
CA THR A 39 0.86 2.50 -1.00
C THR A 39 2.35 2.84 -0.97
N GLU A 40 2.82 3.77 -1.82
CA GLU A 40 4.20 4.24 -1.81
C GLU A 40 4.60 4.86 -0.47
N ARG A 41 3.74 5.69 0.13
CA ARG A 41 3.99 6.28 1.45
C ARG A 41 4.04 5.23 2.55
N VAL A 42 3.11 4.28 2.55
CA VAL A 42 3.09 3.20 3.56
C VAL A 42 4.33 2.31 3.43
N VAL A 43 4.67 1.85 2.21
CA VAL A 43 5.88 1.05 1.95
C VAL A 43 7.15 1.75 2.44
N ARG A 44 7.26 3.07 2.26
CA ARG A 44 8.44 3.84 2.67
C ARG A 44 8.54 4.13 4.16
N THR A 45 7.45 4.03 4.90
CA THR A 45 7.38 4.58 6.27
C THR A 45 6.81 3.61 7.30
N SER A 46 6.42 2.40 6.91
CA SER A 46 5.89 1.41 7.85
C SER A 46 7.03 0.74 8.61
N ASP A 47 6.83 0.57 9.91
CA ASP A 47 7.74 -0.16 10.79
C ASP A 47 7.59 -1.68 10.67
N VAL A 48 6.60 -2.15 9.90
CA VAL A 48 6.32 -3.56 9.65
C VAL A 48 6.39 -3.87 8.16
N PRO A 49 6.67 -5.13 7.77
CA PRO A 49 6.70 -5.53 6.38
C PRO A 49 5.42 -5.16 5.61
N VAL A 50 5.59 -4.62 4.40
CA VAL A 50 4.48 -4.28 3.50
C VAL A 50 4.53 -5.15 2.25
N LEU A 51 3.57 -6.05 2.09
CA LEU A 51 3.40 -6.88 0.90
C LEU A 51 2.53 -6.14 -0.12
N THR A 52 3.09 -5.87 -1.30
CA THR A 52 2.34 -5.24 -2.38
C THR A 52 1.82 -6.26 -3.39
N VAL A 53 0.54 -6.15 -3.71
CA VAL A 53 -0.14 -7.03 -4.67
C VAL A 53 -0.47 -6.22 -5.93
N ARG A 54 0.07 -6.67 -7.06
CA ARG A 54 -0.32 -6.19 -8.39
C ARG A 54 -1.41 -7.09 -8.95
N GLN A 55 -2.44 -6.47 -9.52
CA GLN A 55 -3.40 -7.20 -10.34
C GLN A 55 -2.68 -7.61 -11.63
N SER A 56 -2.43 -8.91 -11.79
CA SER A 56 -2.07 -9.47 -13.10
C SER A 56 -3.27 -9.31 -14.02
N ALA A 57 -3.07 -8.78 -15.22
CA ALA A 57 -4.03 -9.00 -16.29
C ALA A 57 -4.04 -10.52 -16.52
N TYR A 58 -5.07 -11.20 -16.03
CA TYR A 58 -5.44 -12.48 -16.59
C TYR A 58 -5.94 -12.15 -18.00
N GLU A 59 -5.28 -12.68 -19.02
CA GLU A 59 -5.88 -12.81 -20.36
C GLU A 59 -6.98 -13.86 -20.32
#